data_AF-A0A420ECW7-F1
#
_entry.id   AF-A0A420ECW7-F1
#
_cell.length_a   1.000
_cell.length_b   1.000
_cell.length_c   1.000
_cell.angle_alpha   90.00
_cell.angle_beta   90.00
_cell.angle_gamma   90.00
#
_symmetry.space_group_name_H-M   'P 1'
#
loop_
_entity.id
_entity.type
_entity.pdbx_description
1 polymer ?
#
loop_
_entity_poly.entity_id
_entity_poly.type
_entity_poly.pdbx_seq_one_letter_code
_entity_poly.pdbx_strand_id
1 'polypeptide(L)'
;MKSFARPLFRLLCYFALANQALAKDIVVGLSNPDLETDFVKQIERNALFFNSLVFDPLFRVLDEEFTQPLLVESWRQVKPGLLELRLKANVKHHSGNPFQAKDVVWTFEQLSKQGGSPVFLGIDKIEATSERHIRVWTQLNPRIAFRRLAFLYPADSEHAKSSKEDRTELPVSGTGAFRLVEHQANVMTVLERNQDYWRPTTGNIDKVTLIPIQSVQARFGALYTGDVDLIDNLDAESMVSIKQEPNINPLPIDSHVGVGLQLNHNHPLLKQLAVRQALNQAIDRKDLVGGLFGEFGREADQMSLPQSPRYNTELKVSYNPEAALELLENIEGDRGQKLIMLAPRDLFLFDYEIAQRVYRSFERLNLNIELRFLTAQQYIYQRHICQADIVLTSITADNVSSLEAMAKEYSESRANSELGQCHFYPDIDIDQSLQDGLEANNFAQVVTSFRSIERKLAEDVAFIPILWNRPIWAVRGQVEQHENLGGLPFPNLSSLQILDPE
;
A
#
# COMPACT_ATOMS: atom_id res chain seq x y z
N MET A 1 -76.62 -1.53 8.27
CA MET A 1 -76.18 -1.19 6.90
C MET A 1 -75.52 0.20 6.96
N LYS A 2 -74.29 0.31 7.47
CA LYS A 2 -73.02 0.47 6.70
C LYS A 2 -73.09 1.55 5.61
N SER A 3 -72.76 2.79 5.97
CA SER A 3 -72.34 3.84 5.04
C SER A 3 -70.80 3.90 5.07
N PHE A 4 -70.18 3.66 3.92
CA PHE A 4 -68.73 3.56 3.75
C PHE A 4 -68.11 4.96 3.55
N ALA A 5 -67.15 5.29 4.40
CA ALA A 5 -66.23 6.40 4.20
C ALA A 5 -65.27 6.11 3.03
N ARG A 6 -65.08 7.08 2.13
CA ARG A 6 -63.99 7.10 1.14
C ARG A 6 -62.82 7.92 1.71
N PRO A 7 -61.59 7.40 1.78
CA PRO A 7 -60.43 8.23 2.10
C PRO A 7 -59.91 8.95 0.85
N LEU A 8 -59.66 10.26 0.98
CA LEU A 8 -58.87 11.06 0.04
C LEU A 8 -57.42 10.53 0.03
N PHE A 9 -56.97 9.99 -1.10
CA PHE A 9 -55.56 9.71 -1.33
C PHE A 9 -54.84 11.04 -1.60
N ARG A 10 -54.13 11.57 -0.59
CA ARG A 10 -53.12 12.62 -0.81
C ARG A 10 -51.89 11.97 -1.42
N LEU A 11 -51.67 12.22 -2.71
CA LEU A 11 -50.42 11.90 -3.40
C LEU A 11 -49.34 12.82 -2.82
N LEU A 12 -48.55 12.32 -1.86
CA LEU A 12 -47.29 12.96 -1.46
C LEU A 12 -46.24 12.59 -2.51
N CYS A 13 -46.01 13.49 -3.47
CA CYS A 13 -44.83 13.43 -4.32
C CYS A 13 -43.61 13.73 -3.46
N TYR A 14 -42.95 12.68 -2.95
CA TYR A 14 -41.55 12.78 -2.53
C TYR A 14 -40.71 13.01 -3.79
N PHE A 15 -40.44 14.28 -4.10
CA PHE A 15 -39.28 14.62 -4.92
C PHE A 15 -38.06 14.35 -4.03
N ALA A 16 -37.44 13.19 -4.20
CA ALA A 16 -36.04 13.03 -3.81
C ALA A 16 -35.24 13.97 -4.71
N LEU A 17 -34.87 15.14 -4.18
CA LEU A 17 -33.79 15.94 -4.74
C LEU A 17 -32.54 15.08 -4.61
N ALA A 18 -32.21 14.33 -5.66
CA ALA A 18 -30.85 13.86 -5.83
C ALA A 18 -30.01 15.13 -5.98
N ASN A 19 -29.26 15.49 -4.92
CA ASN A 19 -28.16 16.43 -5.04
C ASN A 19 -27.20 15.86 -6.08
N GLN A 20 -27.35 16.27 -7.34
CA GLN A 20 -26.32 16.02 -8.33
C GLN A 20 -25.15 16.93 -7.94
N ALA A 21 -24.12 16.35 -7.34
CA ALA A 21 -22.89 17.07 -7.07
C ALA A 21 -22.37 17.62 -8.41
N LEU A 22 -22.21 18.94 -8.50
CA LEU A 22 -21.70 19.61 -9.70
C LEU A 22 -20.28 19.15 -9.98
N ALA A 23 -19.90 19.13 -11.27
CA ALA A 23 -18.54 18.89 -11.71
C ALA A 23 -17.57 19.88 -11.04
N LYS A 24 -16.42 19.38 -10.58
CA LYS A 24 -15.40 20.16 -9.88
C LYS A 24 -14.03 20.00 -10.52
N ASP A 25 -13.34 21.12 -10.64
CA ASP A 25 -11.91 21.18 -10.89
C ASP A 25 -11.22 21.34 -9.54
N ILE A 26 -10.24 20.49 -9.25
CA ILE A 26 -9.52 20.52 -7.97
C ILE A 26 -8.02 20.66 -8.15
N VAL A 27 -7.38 21.26 -7.16
CA VAL A 27 -5.92 21.29 -7.01
C VAL A 27 -5.51 20.44 -5.80
N VAL A 28 -4.57 19.53 -5.98
CA VAL A 28 -4.07 18.62 -4.95
C VAL A 28 -2.61 18.92 -4.66
N GLY A 29 -2.27 19.32 -3.44
CA GLY A 29 -0.90 19.46 -2.96
C GLY A 29 -0.35 18.12 -2.48
N LEU A 30 0.69 17.60 -3.12
CA LEU A 30 1.31 16.32 -2.78
C LEU A 30 2.68 16.50 -2.15
N SER A 31 3.01 15.66 -1.17
CA SER A 31 4.31 15.67 -0.50
C SER A 31 5.44 15.19 -1.41
N ASN A 32 5.11 14.35 -2.39
CA ASN A 32 6.07 13.79 -3.33
C ASN A 32 6.26 14.74 -4.54
N PRO A 33 7.50 15.20 -4.80
CA PRO A 33 7.78 16.11 -5.90
C PRO A 33 7.67 15.48 -7.31
N ASP A 34 7.91 14.17 -7.40
CA ASP A 34 8.04 13.45 -8.66
C ASP A 34 6.92 12.40 -8.78
N LEU A 35 5.82 12.81 -9.40
CA LEU A 35 4.85 11.85 -9.93
C LEU A 35 5.51 11.12 -11.10
N GLU A 36 5.71 9.82 -10.95
CA GLU A 36 6.26 8.98 -12.01
C GLU A 36 5.16 8.66 -13.02
N THR A 37 5.27 9.23 -14.22
CA THR A 37 4.31 9.10 -15.32
C THR A 37 4.70 8.01 -16.32
N ASP A 38 5.94 7.51 -16.27
CA ASP A 38 6.41 6.47 -17.17
C ASP A 38 5.80 5.11 -16.79
N PHE A 39 4.96 4.57 -17.68
CA PHE A 39 4.25 3.32 -17.42
C PHE A 39 5.20 2.12 -17.26
N VAL A 40 6.45 2.17 -17.74
CA VAL A 40 7.41 1.07 -17.50
C VAL A 40 7.88 1.02 -16.04
N LYS A 41 7.70 2.12 -15.30
CA LYS A 41 7.97 2.22 -13.86
C LYS A 41 6.69 2.09 -13.03
N GLN A 42 5.60 1.58 -13.61
CA GLN A 42 4.28 1.53 -12.97
C GLN A 42 4.21 0.78 -11.62
N ILE A 43 5.22 -0.01 -11.32
CA ILE A 43 5.39 -0.82 -10.11
C ILE A 43 6.16 -0.09 -9.01
N GLU A 44 6.77 1.06 -9.32
CA GLU A 44 7.41 1.90 -8.32
C GLU A 44 6.34 2.54 -7.43
N ARG A 45 6.66 2.67 -6.13
CA ARG A 45 5.71 3.17 -5.12
C ARG A 45 5.09 4.52 -5.53
N ASN A 46 5.91 5.40 -6.13
CA ASN A 46 5.52 6.75 -6.52
C ASN A 46 4.67 6.79 -7.79
N ALA A 47 4.64 5.70 -8.57
CA ALA A 47 3.82 5.60 -9.78
C ALA A 47 2.37 5.13 -9.47
N LEU A 48 2.15 4.40 -8.37
CA LEU A 48 0.84 3.78 -8.08
C LEU A 48 -0.32 4.78 -7.99
N PHE A 49 -0.09 5.97 -7.43
CA PHE A 49 -1.13 6.99 -7.36
C PHE A 49 -1.56 7.45 -8.75
N PHE A 50 -0.59 7.83 -9.58
CA PHE A 50 -0.82 8.20 -10.98
C PHE A 50 -1.49 7.05 -11.77
N ASN A 51 -0.98 5.83 -11.61
CA ASN A 51 -1.51 4.67 -12.32
C ASN A 51 -2.96 4.37 -11.97
N SER A 52 -3.35 4.53 -10.70
CA SER A 52 -4.73 4.32 -10.26
C SER A 52 -5.73 5.29 -10.90
N LEU A 53 -5.25 6.43 -11.42
CA LEU A 53 -6.07 7.44 -12.11
C LEU A 53 -6.11 7.17 -13.61
N VAL A 54 -4.96 6.83 -14.20
CA VAL A 54 -4.73 6.81 -15.65
C VAL A 54 -4.90 5.42 -16.27
N PHE A 55 -4.68 4.35 -15.51
CA PHE A 55 -4.77 2.98 -16.02
C PHE A 55 -5.70 2.13 -15.14
N ASP A 56 -6.32 1.10 -15.73
CA ASP A 56 -6.94 0.02 -14.95
C ASP A 56 -6.04 -1.22 -14.97
N PRO A 57 -5.91 -1.95 -13.84
CA PRO A 57 -5.20 -3.22 -13.82
C PRO A 57 -6.04 -4.40 -14.37
N LEU A 58 -5.41 -5.54 -14.65
CA LEU A 58 -6.13 -6.76 -15.07
C LEU A 58 -7.10 -7.27 -14.01
N PHE A 59 -6.69 -7.20 -12.76
CA PHE A 59 -7.46 -7.59 -11.58
C PHE A 59 -7.43 -6.46 -10.56
N ARG A 60 -8.38 -6.45 -9.65
CA ARG A 60 -8.40 -5.51 -8.52
C ARG A 60 -8.49 -6.28 -7.21
N VAL A 61 -7.66 -5.85 -6.26
CA VAL A 61 -7.74 -6.28 -4.87
C VAL A 61 -8.84 -5.48 -4.20
N LEU A 62 -9.85 -6.15 -3.66
CA LEU A 62 -10.89 -5.52 -2.82
C LEU A 62 -10.46 -5.56 -1.37
N ASP A 63 -10.01 -6.74 -0.93
CA ASP A 63 -9.46 -7.00 0.39
C ASP A 63 -8.53 -8.23 0.36
N GLU A 64 -8.24 -8.80 1.52
CA GLU A 64 -7.32 -9.92 1.72
C GLU A 64 -7.84 -11.28 1.23
N GLU A 65 -9.15 -11.44 1.10
CA GLU A 65 -9.79 -12.63 0.56
C GLU A 65 -10.08 -12.45 -0.93
N PHE A 66 -10.55 -11.26 -1.32
CA PHE A 66 -11.17 -11.04 -2.62
C PHE A 66 -10.27 -10.25 -3.57
N THR A 67 -9.78 -10.97 -4.59
CA THR A 67 -9.25 -10.37 -5.82
C THR A 67 -10.21 -10.70 -6.96
N GLN A 68 -10.71 -9.69 -7.65
CA GLN A 68 -11.68 -9.87 -8.72
C GLN A 68 -11.16 -9.39 -10.08
N PRO A 69 -11.64 -9.98 -11.19
CA PRO A 69 -11.37 -9.48 -12.53
C PRO A 69 -11.76 -8.00 -12.67
N LEU A 70 -10.88 -7.19 -13.28
CA LEU A 70 -11.19 -5.80 -13.65
C LEU A 70 -11.15 -5.62 -15.17
N LEU A 71 -9.98 -5.58 -15.84
CA LEU A 71 -9.93 -5.63 -17.31
C LEU A 71 -10.13 -7.05 -17.86
N VAL A 72 -10.04 -8.06 -17.00
CA VAL A 72 -10.45 -9.44 -17.30
C VAL A 72 -11.98 -9.56 -17.17
N GLU A 73 -12.61 -10.21 -18.14
CA GLU A 73 -14.04 -10.54 -18.14
C GLU A 73 -14.30 -11.91 -17.51
N SER A 74 -13.48 -12.90 -17.82
CA SER A 74 -13.60 -14.26 -17.27
C SER A 74 -12.27 -14.98 -17.36
N TRP A 75 -12.08 -16.03 -16.55
CA TRP A 75 -10.88 -16.85 -16.58
C TRP A 75 -11.22 -18.33 -16.38
N ARG A 76 -10.30 -19.21 -16.81
CA ARG A 76 -10.31 -20.62 -16.44
C ARG A 76 -8.88 -21.13 -16.28
N GLN A 77 -8.68 -22.08 -15.39
CA GLN A 77 -7.45 -22.86 -15.36
C GLN A 77 -7.57 -23.99 -16.40
N VAL A 78 -6.72 -23.96 -17.43
CA VAL A 78 -6.74 -24.97 -18.49
C VAL A 78 -6.13 -26.28 -17.98
N LYS A 79 -5.03 -26.17 -17.22
CA LYS A 79 -4.34 -27.24 -16.51
C LYS A 79 -3.46 -26.62 -15.41
N PRO A 80 -2.87 -27.40 -14.49
CA PRO A 80 -1.88 -26.86 -13.55
C PRO A 80 -0.81 -26.05 -14.29
N GLY A 81 -0.57 -24.84 -13.78
CA GLY A 81 0.36 -23.84 -14.31
C GLY A 81 -0.01 -23.15 -15.63
N LEU A 82 -1.24 -23.30 -16.13
CA LEU A 82 -1.73 -22.60 -17.31
C LEU A 82 -3.12 -22.00 -17.10
N LEU A 83 -3.20 -20.68 -17.10
CA LEU A 83 -4.44 -19.91 -17.04
C LEU A 83 -4.80 -19.35 -18.41
N GLU A 84 -6.08 -19.32 -18.73
CA GLU A 84 -6.62 -18.62 -19.89
C GLU A 84 -7.55 -17.51 -19.40
N LEU A 85 -7.25 -16.26 -19.78
CA LEU A 85 -7.99 -15.07 -19.39
C LEU A 85 -8.65 -14.47 -20.63
N ARG A 86 -9.93 -14.16 -20.53
CA ARG A 86 -10.70 -13.42 -21.55
C ARG A 86 -10.80 -11.97 -21.10
N LEU A 87 -10.39 -11.03 -21.95
CA LEU A 87 -10.39 -9.59 -21.69
C LEU A 87 -11.76 -8.98 -22.03
N LYS A 88 -12.12 -7.89 -21.33
CA LYS A 88 -13.37 -7.16 -21.57
C LYS A 88 -13.47 -6.64 -23.01
N ALA A 89 -14.71 -6.60 -23.51
CA ALA A 89 -15.03 -5.98 -24.79
C ALA A 89 -15.17 -4.47 -24.63
N ASN A 90 -15.03 -3.73 -25.73
CA ASN A 90 -15.41 -2.32 -25.82
C ASN A 90 -14.69 -1.37 -24.84
N VAL A 91 -13.56 -1.80 -24.28
CA VAL A 91 -12.66 -0.93 -23.53
C VAL A 91 -11.77 -0.22 -24.53
N LYS A 92 -11.59 1.09 -24.36
CA LYS A 92 -10.69 1.91 -25.17
C LYS A 92 -9.61 2.51 -24.28
N HIS A 93 -8.45 2.71 -24.88
CA HIS A 93 -7.43 3.58 -24.32
C HIS A 93 -7.81 5.04 -24.51
N HIS A 94 -7.18 5.95 -23.77
CA HIS A 94 -7.38 7.40 -23.89
C HIS A 94 -7.09 7.94 -25.29
N SER A 95 -6.19 7.29 -26.03
CA SER A 95 -5.91 7.56 -27.44
C SER A 95 -7.08 7.30 -28.40
N GLY A 96 -8.10 6.55 -27.95
CA GLY A 96 -9.20 6.03 -28.76
C GLY A 96 -8.96 4.62 -29.32
N ASN A 97 -7.75 4.07 -29.22
CA ASN A 97 -7.45 2.71 -29.66
C ASN A 97 -8.20 1.67 -28.79
N PRO A 98 -8.61 0.51 -29.36
CA PRO A 98 -9.23 -0.55 -28.58
C PRO A 98 -8.21 -1.22 -27.65
N PHE A 99 -8.59 -1.50 -26.41
CA PHE A 99 -7.79 -2.32 -25.49
C PHE A 99 -7.83 -3.80 -25.92
N GLN A 100 -6.66 -4.39 -26.15
CA GLN A 100 -6.51 -5.76 -26.67
C GLN A 100 -5.43 -6.56 -25.94
N ALA A 101 -5.41 -7.87 -26.17
CA ALA A 101 -4.43 -8.81 -25.64
C ALA A 101 -2.97 -8.42 -25.91
N LYS A 102 -2.70 -7.79 -27.07
CA LYS A 102 -1.36 -7.30 -27.44
C LYS A 102 -0.82 -6.25 -26.46
N ASP A 103 -1.69 -5.43 -25.87
CA ASP A 103 -1.31 -4.37 -24.93
C ASP A 103 -0.84 -4.97 -23.61
N VAL A 104 -1.52 -6.03 -23.15
CA VAL A 104 -1.15 -6.78 -21.95
C VAL A 104 0.21 -7.44 -22.12
N VAL A 105 0.39 -8.17 -23.23
CA VAL A 105 1.65 -8.87 -23.53
C VAL A 105 2.80 -7.87 -23.64
N TRP A 106 2.61 -6.81 -24.43
CA TRP A 106 3.64 -5.80 -24.64
C TRP A 106 4.03 -5.09 -23.35
N THR A 107 3.06 -4.71 -22.52
CA THR A 107 3.31 -4.07 -21.22
C THR A 107 4.13 -5.00 -20.32
N PHE A 108 3.72 -6.26 -20.17
CA PHE A 108 4.44 -7.25 -19.37
C PHE A 108 5.89 -7.45 -19.85
N GLU A 109 6.11 -7.47 -21.17
CA GLU A 109 7.45 -7.55 -21.75
C GLU A 109 8.32 -6.32 -21.45
N GLN A 110 7.76 -5.10 -21.46
CA GLN A 110 8.51 -3.89 -21.11
C GLN A 110 8.96 -3.92 -19.64
N LEU A 111 8.05 -4.29 -18.73
CA LEU A 111 8.36 -4.41 -17.30
C LEU A 111 9.41 -5.49 -17.03
N SER A 112 9.39 -6.58 -17.82
CA SER A 112 10.37 -7.65 -17.72
C SER A 112 11.76 -7.25 -18.21
N LYS A 113 11.86 -6.34 -19.19
CA LYS A 113 13.14 -5.89 -19.76
C LYS A 113 13.92 -4.97 -18.82
N GLN A 114 13.25 -4.23 -17.93
CA GLN A 114 13.90 -3.32 -16.98
C GLN A 114 14.51 -4.04 -15.76
N GLY A 115 14.98 -5.27 -15.94
CA GLY A 115 15.48 -6.13 -14.86
C GLY A 115 14.42 -7.04 -14.23
N GLY A 116 13.14 -6.86 -14.59
CA GLY A 116 12.02 -7.64 -14.07
C GLY A 116 11.59 -7.19 -12.67
N SER A 117 10.28 -7.04 -12.48
CA SER A 117 9.75 -6.71 -11.15
C SER A 117 9.73 -7.95 -10.25
N PRO A 118 10.16 -7.83 -8.98
CA PRO A 118 9.85 -8.83 -7.95
C PRO A 118 8.35 -9.13 -7.82
N VAL A 119 7.49 -8.17 -8.19
CA VAL A 119 6.03 -8.32 -8.15
C VAL A 119 5.55 -9.45 -9.07
N PHE A 120 6.19 -9.67 -10.22
CA PHE A 120 5.76 -10.66 -11.21
C PHE A 120 6.47 -12.01 -11.12
N LEU A 121 7.33 -12.21 -10.12
CA LEU A 121 8.03 -13.49 -9.91
C LEU A 121 7.04 -14.67 -9.94
N GLY A 122 7.38 -15.74 -10.67
CA GLY A 122 6.50 -16.90 -10.86
C GLY A 122 5.36 -16.71 -11.86
N ILE A 123 5.22 -15.55 -12.50
CA ILE A 123 4.55 -15.40 -13.80
C ILE A 123 5.62 -15.57 -14.88
N ASP A 124 5.61 -16.72 -15.55
CA ASP A 124 6.68 -17.12 -16.46
C ASP A 124 6.52 -16.48 -17.84
N LYS A 125 5.27 -16.41 -18.34
CA LYS A 125 4.96 -15.91 -19.68
C LYS A 125 3.51 -15.45 -19.77
N ILE A 126 3.28 -14.38 -20.53
CA ILE A 126 1.95 -13.98 -21.02
C ILE A 126 1.96 -14.00 -22.55
N GLU A 127 0.97 -14.61 -23.18
CA GLU A 127 0.85 -14.69 -24.65
C GLU A 127 -0.57 -14.38 -25.10
N ALA A 128 -0.71 -13.63 -26.18
CA ALA A 128 -2.00 -13.39 -26.83
C ALA A 128 -2.37 -14.57 -27.73
N THR A 129 -3.55 -15.15 -27.53
CA THR A 129 -4.09 -16.22 -28.40
C THR A 129 -5.19 -15.71 -29.34
N SER A 130 -5.72 -14.51 -29.07
CA SER A 130 -6.58 -13.71 -29.95
C SER A 130 -6.60 -12.27 -29.45
N GLU A 131 -7.34 -11.37 -30.10
CA GLU A 131 -7.49 -9.98 -29.65
C GLU A 131 -7.99 -9.85 -28.20
N ARG A 132 -8.75 -10.83 -27.72
CA ARG A 132 -9.41 -10.80 -26.40
C ARG A 132 -9.05 -11.96 -25.49
N HIS A 133 -8.10 -12.80 -25.87
CA HIS A 133 -7.68 -13.93 -25.05
C HIS A 133 -6.17 -13.93 -24.86
N ILE A 134 -5.77 -14.12 -23.61
CA ILE A 134 -4.38 -14.33 -23.24
C ILE A 134 -4.23 -15.65 -22.48
N ARG A 135 -3.06 -16.25 -22.61
CA ARG A 135 -2.60 -17.35 -21.76
C ARG A 135 -1.50 -16.87 -20.84
N VAL A 136 -1.59 -17.29 -19.59
CA VAL A 136 -0.61 -16.98 -18.55
C VAL A 136 -0.03 -18.30 -18.05
N TRP A 137 1.28 -18.47 -18.22
CA TRP A 137 2.04 -19.57 -17.64
C TRP A 137 2.58 -19.12 -16.30
N THR A 138 2.35 -19.91 -15.26
CA THR A 138 2.73 -19.56 -13.90
C THR A 138 2.87 -20.80 -13.04
N GLN A 139 3.83 -20.83 -12.12
CA GLN A 139 3.91 -21.90 -11.12
C GLN A 139 3.02 -21.64 -9.90
N LEU A 140 2.31 -20.52 -9.89
CA LEU A 140 1.50 -20.07 -8.77
C LEU A 140 0.09 -20.66 -8.84
N ASN A 141 -0.53 -20.84 -7.68
CA ASN A 141 -1.97 -21.05 -7.66
C ASN A 141 -2.70 -19.79 -8.21
N PRO A 142 -3.91 -19.92 -8.80
CA PRO A 142 -4.60 -18.81 -9.44
C PRO A 142 -4.83 -17.59 -8.52
N ARG A 143 -5.12 -17.82 -7.24
CA ARG A 143 -5.35 -16.76 -6.23
C ARG A 143 -4.14 -15.84 -6.11
N ILE A 144 -2.93 -16.40 -6.10
CA ILE A 144 -1.68 -15.63 -6.02
C ILE A 144 -1.38 -14.95 -7.36
N ALA A 145 -1.56 -15.66 -8.47
CA ALA A 145 -1.34 -15.11 -9.81
C ALA A 145 -2.20 -13.85 -10.04
N PHE A 146 -3.48 -13.87 -9.66
CA PHE A 146 -4.37 -12.71 -9.83
C PHE A 146 -3.96 -11.52 -8.99
N ARG A 147 -3.47 -11.73 -7.76
CA ARG A 147 -2.93 -10.63 -6.93
C ARG A 147 -1.73 -9.95 -7.57
N ARG A 148 -0.85 -10.72 -8.24
CA ARG A 148 0.29 -10.14 -8.99
C ARG A 148 -0.16 -9.39 -10.23
N LEU A 149 -1.10 -9.97 -10.98
CA LEU A 149 -1.69 -9.35 -12.15
C LEU A 149 -2.55 -8.11 -11.80
N ALA A 150 -2.87 -7.88 -10.53
CA ALA A 150 -3.48 -6.63 -10.06
C ALA A 150 -2.50 -5.43 -10.08
N PHE A 151 -1.20 -5.69 -10.24
CA PHE A 151 -0.18 -4.66 -10.45
C PHE A 151 0.27 -4.56 -11.92
N LEU A 152 -0.42 -5.26 -12.83
CA LEU A 152 -0.19 -5.11 -14.27
C LEU A 152 -1.26 -4.18 -14.84
N TYR A 153 -0.87 -2.94 -15.11
CA TYR A 153 -1.64 -1.87 -15.72
C TYR A 153 -1.27 -1.76 -17.21
N PRO A 154 -2.07 -2.34 -18.12
CA PRO A 154 -1.72 -2.36 -19.54
C PRO A 154 -1.73 -0.95 -20.13
N ALA A 155 -0.65 -0.58 -20.81
CA ALA A 155 -0.56 0.66 -21.59
C ALA A 155 -0.89 0.42 -23.06
N ASP A 156 -1.32 1.47 -23.76
CA ASP A 156 -1.58 1.43 -25.20
C ASP A 156 -0.29 1.18 -25.98
N SER A 157 -0.12 -0.06 -26.45
CA SER A 157 1.11 -0.48 -27.11
C SER A 157 1.30 0.15 -28.49
N GLU A 158 0.22 0.55 -29.18
CA GLU A 158 0.31 1.20 -30.48
C GLU A 158 0.65 2.68 -30.32
N HIS A 159 -0.01 3.35 -29.39
CA HIS A 159 0.27 4.75 -29.09
C HIS A 159 1.71 4.94 -28.61
N ALA A 160 2.18 4.10 -27.69
CA ALA A 160 3.55 4.14 -27.20
C ALA A 160 4.58 3.98 -28.34
N LYS A 161 4.39 2.99 -29.23
CA LYS A 161 5.29 2.73 -30.37
C LYS A 161 5.22 3.79 -31.47
N SER A 162 4.12 4.52 -31.59
CA SER A 162 3.95 5.59 -32.59
C SER A 162 4.72 6.87 -32.26
N SER A 163 5.26 6.98 -31.04
CA SER A 163 6.06 8.14 -30.63
C SER A 163 7.45 8.12 -31.26
N LYS A 164 7.96 9.31 -31.60
CA LYS A 164 9.31 9.48 -32.18
C LYS A 164 10.37 9.06 -31.15
N GLU A 165 11.46 8.47 -31.65
CA GLU A 165 12.60 7.94 -30.86
C GLU A 165 13.29 8.96 -29.93
N ASP A 166 13.10 10.27 -30.15
CA ASP A 166 13.76 11.35 -29.39
C ASP A 166 13.02 11.80 -28.11
N ARG A 167 12.03 11.06 -27.61
CA ARG A 167 11.35 11.39 -26.35
C ARG A 167 11.99 10.70 -25.16
N THR A 168 12.20 11.45 -24.07
CA THR A 168 12.64 10.92 -22.78
C THR A 168 11.54 10.12 -22.06
N GLU A 169 10.28 10.36 -22.39
CA GLU A 169 9.10 9.66 -21.85
C GLU A 169 8.18 9.18 -22.98
N LEU A 170 7.66 7.94 -22.87
CA LEU A 170 6.68 7.41 -23.81
C LEU A 170 5.32 8.09 -23.59
N PRO A 171 4.52 8.31 -24.65
CA PRO A 171 3.26 9.01 -24.49
C PRO A 171 2.27 8.17 -23.67
N VAL A 172 1.70 8.78 -22.64
CA VAL A 172 0.81 8.14 -21.69
C VAL A 172 -0.59 7.99 -22.30
N SER A 173 -1.05 6.75 -22.42
CA SER A 173 -2.43 6.43 -22.79
C SER A 173 -2.82 5.13 -22.12
N GLY A 174 -3.79 5.21 -21.20
CA GLY A 174 -4.30 4.08 -20.43
C GLY A 174 -5.80 3.91 -20.61
N THR A 175 -6.40 3.05 -19.80
CA THR A 175 -7.84 2.75 -19.83
C THR A 175 -8.63 3.42 -18.70
N GLY A 176 -7.95 4.15 -17.80
CA GLY A 176 -8.47 4.65 -16.53
C GLY A 176 -9.45 5.83 -16.64
N ALA A 177 -9.92 6.27 -15.47
CA ALA A 177 -10.96 7.29 -15.32
C ALA A 177 -10.49 8.71 -15.64
N PHE A 178 -9.19 8.97 -15.62
CA PHE A 178 -8.59 10.25 -15.96
C PHE A 178 -7.53 10.10 -17.05
N ARG A 179 -7.45 11.08 -17.95
CA ARG A 179 -6.42 11.15 -19.01
C ARG A 179 -5.41 12.25 -18.68
N LEU A 180 -4.14 12.01 -19.02
CA LEU A 180 -3.07 12.99 -18.87
C LEU A 180 -3.23 14.12 -19.89
N VAL A 181 -3.32 15.36 -19.41
CA VAL A 181 -3.38 16.58 -20.23
C VAL A 181 -2.01 17.20 -20.36
N GLU A 182 -1.33 17.37 -19.21
CA GLU A 182 -0.04 18.04 -19.13
C GLU A 182 0.78 17.47 -17.97
N HIS A 183 2.07 17.28 -18.20
CA HIS A 183 3.03 16.96 -17.15
C HIS A 183 4.23 17.88 -17.28
N GLN A 184 4.56 18.57 -16.19
CA GLN A 184 5.78 19.32 -16.01
C GLN A 184 6.45 18.77 -14.76
N ALA A 185 7.52 17.99 -14.95
CA ALA A 185 8.27 17.36 -13.85
C ALA A 185 8.62 18.40 -12.76
N ASN A 186 8.40 18.05 -11.50
CA ASN A 186 8.59 18.92 -10.33
C ASN A 186 7.74 20.22 -10.29
N VAL A 187 6.79 20.41 -11.22
CA VAL A 187 5.95 21.62 -11.28
C VAL A 187 4.47 21.28 -11.15
N MET A 188 3.91 20.49 -12.08
CA MET A 188 2.50 20.09 -12.02
C MET A 188 2.17 18.92 -12.94
N THR A 189 1.12 18.18 -12.60
CA THR A 189 0.47 17.21 -13.49
C THR A 189 -1.01 17.53 -13.58
N VAL A 190 -1.52 17.76 -14.79
CA VAL A 190 -2.92 18.05 -15.06
C VAL A 190 -3.58 16.82 -15.67
N LEU A 191 -4.65 16.37 -15.03
CA LEU A 191 -5.48 15.26 -15.48
C LEU A 191 -6.91 15.75 -15.69
N GLU A 192 -7.61 15.18 -16.66
CA GLU A 192 -9.04 15.44 -16.87
C GLU A 192 -9.83 14.14 -16.98
N ARG A 193 -11.11 14.17 -16.62
CA ARG A 193 -11.97 12.99 -16.64
C ARG A 193 -12.11 12.44 -18.05
N ASN A 194 -11.92 11.13 -18.17
CA ASN A 194 -12.20 10.39 -19.38
C ASN A 194 -13.72 10.24 -19.54
N GLN A 195 -14.32 11.07 -20.39
CA GLN A 195 -15.76 11.06 -20.67
C GLN A 195 -16.24 9.75 -21.32
N ASP A 196 -15.33 9.00 -21.96
CA ASP A 196 -15.59 7.71 -22.58
C ASP A 196 -15.15 6.53 -21.67
N TYR A 197 -14.99 6.77 -20.36
CA TYR A 197 -14.57 5.74 -19.43
C TYR A 197 -15.57 4.57 -19.39
N TRP A 198 -15.05 3.36 -19.46
CA TRP A 198 -15.83 2.15 -19.68
C TRP A 198 -16.59 1.67 -18.42
N ARG A 199 -16.29 2.22 -17.24
CA ARG A 199 -16.99 1.96 -15.98
C ARG A 199 -17.81 3.18 -15.55
N PRO A 200 -18.95 2.97 -14.88
CA PRO A 200 -19.62 4.05 -14.16
C PRO A 200 -18.67 4.66 -13.13
N THR A 201 -18.72 5.99 -13.00
CA THR A 201 -18.02 6.73 -11.94
C THR A 201 -19.05 7.41 -11.05
N THR A 202 -18.76 7.47 -9.76
CA THR A 202 -19.62 8.15 -8.78
C THR A 202 -19.05 9.50 -8.36
N GLY A 203 -17.77 9.79 -8.63
CA GLY A 203 -17.15 11.05 -8.25
C GLY A 203 -17.57 12.22 -9.12
N ASN A 204 -17.41 13.45 -8.60
CA ASN A 204 -17.77 14.69 -9.29
C ASN A 204 -16.56 15.50 -9.78
N ILE A 205 -15.36 14.93 -9.74
CA ILE A 205 -14.12 15.65 -10.09
C ILE A 205 -13.83 15.54 -11.60
N ASP A 206 -13.93 16.62 -12.36
CA ASP A 206 -13.70 16.61 -13.81
C ASP A 206 -12.27 16.95 -14.20
N LYS A 207 -11.56 17.72 -13.37
CA LYS A 207 -10.16 18.05 -13.57
C LYS A 207 -9.39 17.97 -12.26
N VAL A 208 -8.17 17.43 -12.33
CA VAL A 208 -7.26 17.33 -11.19
C VAL A 208 -5.94 17.97 -11.59
N THR A 209 -5.50 18.97 -10.83
CA THR A 209 -4.16 19.55 -10.93
C THR A 209 -3.35 19.09 -9.73
N LEU A 210 -2.38 18.21 -9.94
CA LEU A 210 -1.48 17.73 -8.90
C LEU A 210 -0.26 18.64 -8.86
N ILE A 211 0.03 19.25 -7.71
CA ILE A 211 1.20 20.11 -7.52
C ILE A 211 2.08 19.58 -6.38
N PRO A 212 3.40 19.54 -6.58
CA PRO A 212 4.33 19.10 -5.55
C PRO A 212 4.61 20.21 -4.54
N ILE A 213 4.36 19.92 -3.26
CA ILE A 213 4.67 20.81 -2.14
C ILE A 213 5.25 19.94 -1.02
N GLN A 214 6.58 19.87 -0.91
CA GLN A 214 7.26 18.93 -0.01
C GLN A 214 6.99 19.20 1.48
N SER A 215 7.01 20.46 1.89
CA SER A 215 6.80 20.84 3.29
C SER A 215 5.34 20.65 3.70
N VAL A 216 5.10 19.85 4.74
CA VAL A 216 3.75 19.64 5.31
C VAL A 216 3.11 20.96 5.74
N GLN A 217 3.89 21.89 6.32
CA GLN A 217 3.37 23.19 6.75
C GLN A 217 3.02 24.10 5.57
N ALA A 218 3.77 24.02 4.47
CA ALA A 218 3.43 24.74 3.25
C ALA A 218 2.16 24.16 2.59
N ARG A 219 2.01 22.83 2.57
CA ARG A 219 0.78 22.16 2.10
C ARG A 219 -0.43 22.57 2.93
N PHE A 220 -0.31 22.48 4.25
CA PHE A 220 -1.37 22.88 5.15
C PHE A 220 -1.73 24.36 5.00
N GLY A 221 -0.73 25.25 4.89
CA GLY A 221 -0.96 26.66 4.61
C GLY A 221 -1.72 26.90 3.29
N ALA A 222 -1.37 26.21 2.22
CA ALA A 222 -2.09 26.29 0.94
C ALA A 222 -3.53 25.75 1.04
N LEU A 223 -3.75 24.70 1.83
CA LEU A 223 -5.10 24.19 2.13
C LEU A 223 -5.88 25.16 3.04
N TYR A 224 -5.19 25.93 3.87
CA TYR A 224 -5.83 26.94 4.70
C TYR A 224 -6.30 28.13 3.86
N THR A 225 -5.48 28.62 2.94
CA THR A 225 -5.72 29.86 2.18
C THR A 225 -6.73 29.75 1.05
N GLY A 226 -6.93 28.56 0.49
CA GLY A 226 -7.72 28.40 -0.74
C GLY A 226 -6.93 27.80 -1.90
N ASP A 227 -5.60 27.82 -1.83
CA ASP A 227 -4.73 27.60 -2.99
C ASP A 227 -4.71 26.14 -3.48
N VAL A 228 -4.97 25.19 -2.58
CA VAL A 228 -5.22 23.77 -2.91
C VAL A 228 -6.47 23.25 -2.22
N ASP A 229 -7.17 22.29 -2.81
CA ASP A 229 -8.41 21.72 -2.28
C ASP A 229 -8.19 20.45 -1.47
N LEU A 230 -7.10 19.74 -1.75
CA LEU A 230 -6.77 18.47 -1.13
C LEU A 230 -5.26 18.39 -0.88
N ILE A 231 -4.83 17.83 0.25
CA ILE A 231 -3.41 17.53 0.50
C ILE A 231 -3.23 16.15 1.12
N ASP A 232 -2.04 15.59 0.95
CA ASP A 232 -1.63 14.32 1.56
C ASP A 232 -0.74 14.53 2.81
N ASN A 233 -0.66 13.46 3.61
CA ASN A 233 0.31 13.28 4.70
C ASN A 233 0.33 14.46 5.70
N LEU A 234 -0.82 14.80 6.28
CA LEU A 234 -0.88 15.69 7.44
C LEU A 234 -0.09 15.12 8.62
N ASP A 235 0.51 16.02 9.39
CA ASP A 235 1.13 15.71 10.67
C ASP A 235 0.18 15.96 11.86
N ALA A 236 0.58 15.47 13.03
CA ALA A 236 -0.16 15.63 14.28
C ALA A 236 -0.45 17.10 14.63
N GLU A 237 0.49 18.01 14.34
CA GLU A 237 0.36 19.44 14.62
C GLU A 237 -0.73 20.09 13.74
N SER A 238 -0.69 19.87 12.43
CA SER A 238 -1.69 20.40 11.50
C SER A 238 -3.09 19.89 11.82
N MET A 239 -3.23 18.65 12.29
CA MET A 239 -4.52 18.12 12.71
C MET A 239 -5.13 18.85 13.93
N VAL A 240 -4.31 19.34 14.85
CA VAL A 240 -4.81 20.17 15.96
C VAL A 240 -5.38 21.48 15.41
N SER A 241 -4.72 22.07 14.42
CA SER A 241 -5.18 23.29 13.73
C SER A 241 -6.47 23.06 12.96
N ILE A 242 -6.63 21.91 12.28
CA ILE A 242 -7.85 21.57 11.52
C ILE A 242 -9.10 21.54 12.40
N LYS A 243 -8.99 21.15 13.67
CA LYS A 243 -10.14 21.17 14.61
C LYS A 243 -10.73 22.57 14.80
N GLN A 244 -9.99 23.62 14.45
CA GLN A 244 -10.42 25.02 14.53
C GLN A 244 -10.98 25.52 13.19
N GLU A 245 -10.86 24.73 12.11
CA GLU A 245 -11.23 25.11 10.75
C GLU A 245 -12.39 24.26 10.23
N PRO A 246 -13.65 24.75 10.33
CA PRO A 246 -14.84 23.95 10.00
C PRO A 246 -14.92 23.54 8.53
N ASN A 247 -14.16 24.22 7.66
CA ASN A 247 -14.16 23.98 6.22
C ASN A 247 -13.08 22.99 5.78
N ILE A 248 -12.22 22.51 6.68
CA ILE A 248 -11.18 21.53 6.37
C ILE A 248 -11.50 20.24 7.12
N ASN A 249 -11.63 19.14 6.39
CA ASN A 249 -11.94 17.84 6.97
C ASN A 249 -10.76 16.88 6.78
N PRO A 250 -10.36 16.13 7.83
CA PRO A 250 -9.40 15.05 7.66
C PRO A 250 -10.06 13.86 6.94
N LEU A 251 -9.31 13.26 6.01
CA LEU A 251 -9.66 12.06 5.27
C LEU A 251 -8.60 10.99 5.56
N PRO A 252 -8.70 10.26 6.69
CA PRO A 252 -7.76 9.20 7.02
C PRO A 252 -7.92 8.01 6.08
N ILE A 253 -6.82 7.56 5.48
CA ILE A 253 -6.80 6.41 4.58
C ILE A 253 -6.26 5.19 5.32
N ASP A 254 -7.08 4.14 5.41
CA ASP A 254 -6.66 2.85 5.92
C ASP A 254 -5.69 2.21 4.92
N SER A 255 -4.40 2.22 5.25
CA SER A 255 -3.36 1.62 4.43
C SER A 255 -2.96 0.25 4.94
N HIS A 256 -2.53 -0.60 4.02
CA HIS A 256 -1.99 -1.90 4.36
C HIS A 256 -0.49 -1.84 4.69
N VAL A 257 0.12 -0.67 4.85
CA VAL A 257 1.54 -0.57 5.17
C VAL A 257 1.72 -0.52 6.68
N GLY A 258 2.49 -1.44 7.25
CA GLY A 258 2.91 -1.44 8.65
C GLY A 258 4.36 -1.02 8.77
N VAL A 259 4.79 -0.64 9.96
CA VAL A 259 6.19 -0.33 10.29
C VAL A 259 6.58 -1.12 11.54
N GLY A 260 7.80 -1.64 11.53
CA GLY A 260 8.36 -2.37 12.67
C GLY A 260 9.86 -2.56 12.56
N LEU A 261 10.42 -3.34 13.47
CA LEU A 261 11.86 -3.64 13.51
C LEU A 261 12.12 -5.09 13.14
N GLN A 262 13.03 -5.26 12.19
CA GLN A 262 13.70 -6.54 11.92
C GLN A 262 14.95 -6.63 12.77
N LEU A 263 15.21 -7.83 13.30
CA LEU A 263 16.31 -8.09 14.22
C LEU A 263 17.28 -9.11 13.60
N ASN A 264 18.58 -8.86 13.74
CA ASN A 264 19.62 -9.79 13.34
C ASN A 264 19.73 -10.91 14.37
N HIS A 265 19.02 -12.01 14.14
CA HIS A 265 19.04 -13.19 15.00
C HIS A 265 20.38 -13.93 15.01
N ASN A 266 21.39 -13.47 14.26
CA ASN A 266 22.75 -13.96 14.36
C ASN A 266 23.63 -13.17 15.35
N HIS A 267 23.22 -11.97 15.76
CA HIS A 267 23.96 -11.17 16.74
C HIS A 267 23.87 -11.79 18.15
N PRO A 268 24.98 -11.92 18.90
CA PRO A 268 24.99 -12.57 20.23
C PRO A 268 23.94 -12.04 21.22
N LEU A 269 23.73 -10.72 21.27
CA LEU A 269 22.68 -10.12 22.10
C LEU A 269 21.27 -10.42 21.55
N LEU A 270 21.02 -10.24 20.26
CA LEU A 270 19.68 -10.38 19.68
C LEU A 270 19.22 -11.84 19.51
N LYS A 271 20.14 -12.82 19.59
CA LYS A 271 19.83 -14.25 19.74
C LYS A 271 19.02 -14.55 21.00
N GLN A 272 19.20 -13.76 22.04
CA GLN A 272 18.56 -13.98 23.33
C GLN A 272 17.15 -13.40 23.33
N LEU A 273 16.16 -14.26 23.59
CA LEU A 273 14.75 -13.86 23.66
C LEU A 273 14.52 -12.69 24.63
N ALA A 274 15.21 -12.70 25.78
CA ALA A 274 15.10 -11.66 26.79
C ALA A 274 15.48 -10.26 26.25
N VAL A 275 16.52 -10.17 25.41
CA VAL A 275 16.92 -8.90 24.78
C VAL A 275 15.85 -8.44 23.79
N ARG A 276 15.31 -9.34 22.97
CA ARG A 276 14.24 -9.01 22.01
C ARG A 276 12.95 -8.57 22.73
N GLN A 277 12.58 -9.26 23.80
CA GLN A 277 11.45 -8.91 24.65
C GLN A 277 11.67 -7.54 25.32
N ALA A 278 12.86 -7.24 25.81
CA ALA A 278 13.19 -5.95 26.40
C ALA A 278 13.06 -4.81 25.37
N LEU A 279 13.58 -4.98 24.15
CA LEU A 279 13.38 -4.03 23.05
C LEU A 279 11.89 -3.84 22.74
N ASN A 280 11.12 -4.93 22.65
CA ASN A 280 9.69 -4.86 22.35
C ASN A 280 8.88 -4.10 23.42
N GLN A 281 9.19 -4.35 24.70
CA GLN A 281 8.52 -3.76 25.86
C GLN A 281 8.93 -2.32 26.16
N ALA A 282 10.07 -1.85 25.64
CA ALA A 282 10.55 -0.48 25.83
C ALA A 282 9.79 0.55 24.97
N ILE A 283 9.10 0.11 23.91
CA ILE A 283 8.42 1.01 22.96
C ILE A 283 7.01 1.31 23.44
N ASP A 284 6.77 2.57 23.82
CA ASP A 284 5.42 3.10 24.04
C ASP A 284 4.77 3.38 22.68
N ARG A 285 4.09 2.37 22.13
CA ARG A 285 3.41 2.47 20.82
C ARG A 285 2.31 3.50 20.84
N LYS A 286 1.60 3.64 21.96
CA LYS A 286 0.48 4.57 22.08
C LYS A 286 0.97 6.02 22.01
N ASP A 287 2.00 6.37 22.76
CA ASP A 287 2.61 7.70 22.69
C ASP A 287 3.23 7.96 21.31
N LEU A 288 3.98 6.99 20.79
CA LEU A 288 4.65 7.10 19.49
C LEU A 288 3.63 7.34 18.37
N VAL A 289 2.59 6.51 18.30
CA VAL A 289 1.56 6.58 17.25
C VAL A 289 0.69 7.82 17.40
N GLY A 290 0.23 8.12 18.63
CA GLY A 290 -0.55 9.33 18.90
C GLY A 290 0.22 10.61 18.58
N GLY A 291 1.52 10.63 18.83
CA GLY A 291 2.39 11.77 18.50
C GLY A 291 2.65 11.98 17.00
N LEU A 292 2.39 10.98 16.15
CA LEU A 292 2.57 11.08 14.69
C LEU A 292 1.24 11.30 13.96
N PHE A 293 0.22 10.55 14.35
CA PHE A 293 -1.05 10.45 13.63
C PHE A 293 -2.25 10.96 14.45
N GLY A 294 -2.03 11.54 15.63
CA GLY A 294 -3.11 12.01 16.49
C GLY A 294 -4.10 10.89 16.82
N GLU A 295 -5.40 11.21 16.77
CA GLU A 295 -6.48 10.24 17.02
C GLU A 295 -6.69 9.22 15.90
N PHE A 296 -6.08 9.43 14.73
CA PHE A 296 -6.23 8.52 13.59
C PHE A 296 -5.19 7.41 13.59
N GLY A 297 -4.14 7.53 14.40
CA GLY A 297 -3.07 6.53 14.46
C GLY A 297 -3.55 5.14 14.84
N ARG A 298 -2.86 4.12 14.34
CA ARG A 298 -3.15 2.72 14.65
C ARG A 298 -1.87 2.01 15.09
N GLU A 299 -1.87 1.55 16.33
CA GLU A 299 -0.80 0.71 16.88
C GLU A 299 -0.78 -0.65 16.17
N ALA A 300 0.41 -1.22 15.98
CA ALA A 300 0.54 -2.59 15.50
C ALA A 300 0.99 -3.50 16.63
N ASP A 301 0.25 -4.59 16.81
CA ASP A 301 0.56 -5.66 17.75
C ASP A 301 1.02 -6.96 17.07
N GLN A 302 0.81 -7.06 15.76
CA GLN A 302 1.18 -8.18 14.91
C GLN A 302 1.30 -7.72 13.45
N MET A 303 1.60 -8.64 12.52
CA MET A 303 1.76 -8.29 11.10
C MET A 303 0.43 -8.27 10.32
N SER A 304 -0.64 -8.77 10.91
CA SER A 304 -2.01 -8.72 10.37
C SER A 304 -2.75 -7.50 10.91
N LEU A 305 -3.57 -6.88 10.06
CA LEU A 305 -4.41 -5.74 10.45
C LEU A 305 -5.60 -6.19 11.31
N PRO A 306 -6.13 -5.39 12.25
CA PRO A 306 -7.29 -5.77 13.07
C PRO A 306 -8.54 -6.20 12.29
N GLN A 307 -8.77 -5.64 11.10
CA GLN A 307 -9.88 -6.02 10.23
C GLN A 307 -9.64 -7.30 9.42
N SER A 308 -8.41 -7.82 9.44
CA SER A 308 -8.03 -9.05 8.75
C SER A 308 -8.69 -10.25 9.42
N PRO A 309 -9.26 -11.20 8.64
CA PRO A 309 -9.63 -12.51 9.15
C PRO A 309 -8.45 -13.30 9.76
N ARG A 310 -7.21 -12.96 9.40
CA ARG A 310 -5.97 -13.56 9.92
C ARG A 310 -5.55 -12.98 11.26
N TYR A 311 -6.04 -11.79 11.63
CA TYR A 311 -5.75 -11.16 12.91
C TYR A 311 -6.02 -12.12 14.07
N ASN A 312 -5.03 -12.27 14.93
CA ASN A 312 -5.13 -13.06 16.14
C ASN A 312 -5.39 -12.13 17.34
N THR A 313 -6.61 -12.18 17.86
CA THR A 313 -7.07 -11.33 18.96
C THR A 313 -6.38 -11.64 20.29
N GLU A 314 -5.77 -12.82 20.42
CA GLU A 314 -5.06 -13.27 21.64
C GLU A 314 -3.67 -12.65 21.76
N LEU A 315 -3.07 -12.22 20.64
CA LEU A 315 -1.78 -11.55 20.65
C LEU A 315 -1.92 -10.15 21.21
N LYS A 316 -1.02 -9.80 22.12
CA LYS A 316 -0.96 -8.50 22.77
C LYS A 316 0.50 -8.12 22.91
N VAL A 317 0.81 -6.88 22.57
CA VAL A 317 2.11 -6.30 22.87
C VAL A 317 1.98 -5.46 24.13
N SER A 318 2.90 -5.67 25.07
CA SER A 318 2.93 -4.96 26.35
C SER A 318 4.01 -3.87 26.32
N TYR A 319 3.68 -2.67 26.78
CA TYR A 319 4.64 -1.63 27.12
C TYR A 319 4.90 -1.68 28.63
N ASN A 320 6.13 -2.01 29.02
CA ASN A 320 6.54 -2.09 30.42
C ASN A 320 8.07 -1.87 30.50
N PRO A 321 8.53 -0.61 30.59
CA PRO A 321 9.96 -0.30 30.58
C PRO A 321 10.67 -0.85 31.82
N GLU A 322 9.99 -1.02 32.95
CA GLU A 322 10.55 -1.62 34.16
C GLU A 322 10.83 -3.12 33.96
N ALA A 323 9.85 -3.88 33.47
CA ALA A 323 10.04 -5.30 33.16
C ALA A 323 11.06 -5.52 32.03
N ALA A 324 11.16 -4.57 31.09
CA ALA A 324 12.20 -4.58 30.05
C ALA A 324 13.61 -4.52 30.66
N LEU A 325 13.82 -3.78 31.76
CA LEU A 325 15.11 -3.73 32.45
C LEU A 325 15.42 -5.03 33.19
N GLU A 326 14.41 -5.62 33.85
CA GLU A 326 14.54 -6.90 34.56
C GLU A 326 14.98 -8.03 33.62
N LEU A 327 14.46 -8.05 32.39
CA LEU A 327 14.86 -9.01 31.35
C LEU A 327 16.35 -8.90 30.97
N LEU A 328 16.98 -7.74 31.18
CA LEU A 328 18.38 -7.49 30.82
C LEU A 328 19.38 -7.76 31.96
N GLU A 329 18.92 -8.17 33.15
CA GLU A 329 19.81 -8.41 34.30
C GLU A 329 20.70 -9.64 34.13
N ASN A 330 20.15 -10.70 33.52
CA ASN A 330 20.78 -12.02 33.44
C ASN A 330 21.10 -12.46 32.00
N ILE A 331 21.21 -11.52 31.07
CA ILE A 331 21.59 -11.84 29.69
C ILE A 331 23.06 -12.26 29.63
N GLU A 332 23.37 -13.15 28.70
CA GLU A 332 24.73 -13.59 28.43
C GLU A 332 25.46 -12.58 27.52
N GLY A 333 26.77 -12.43 27.73
CA GLY A 333 27.62 -11.58 26.89
C GLY A 333 27.73 -10.12 27.35
N ASP A 334 28.48 -9.34 26.56
CA ASP A 334 28.80 -7.95 26.89
C ASP A 334 27.71 -6.99 26.36
N ARG A 335 27.01 -6.30 27.27
CA ARG A 335 26.01 -5.25 26.95
C ARG A 335 26.60 -4.05 26.22
N GLY A 336 27.92 -3.85 26.33
CA GLY A 336 28.67 -2.84 25.59
C GLY A 336 28.93 -3.20 24.12
N GLN A 337 28.59 -4.43 23.69
CA GLN A 337 28.63 -4.79 22.27
C GLN A 337 27.75 -3.85 21.47
N LYS A 338 28.34 -3.33 20.40
CA LYS A 338 27.72 -2.33 19.54
C LYS A 338 26.65 -2.98 18.67
N LEU A 339 25.44 -2.42 18.72
CA LEU A 339 24.32 -2.73 17.83
C LEU A 339 24.13 -1.58 16.86
N ILE A 340 24.10 -1.87 15.56
CA ILE A 340 23.80 -0.88 14.52
C ILE A 340 22.30 -0.90 14.22
N MET A 341 21.61 0.21 14.49
CA MET A 341 20.24 0.42 14.06
C MET A 341 20.22 1.25 12.78
N LEU A 342 19.70 0.69 11.69
CA LEU A 342 19.51 1.43 10.43
C LEU A 342 18.06 1.90 10.29
N ALA A 343 17.92 3.15 9.85
CA ALA A 343 16.67 3.72 9.40
C ALA A 343 16.87 4.43 8.06
N PRO A 344 15.92 4.30 7.11
CA PRO A 344 15.93 5.12 5.92
C PRO A 344 15.57 6.57 6.27
N ARG A 345 15.81 7.44 5.30
CA ARG A 345 15.25 8.79 5.24
C ARG A 345 14.51 8.92 3.92
N ASP A 346 13.25 9.32 4.01
CA ASP A 346 12.36 9.57 2.86
C ASP A 346 12.02 8.31 2.04
N LEU A 347 11.99 7.12 2.66
CA LEU A 347 11.57 5.87 2.01
C LEU A 347 10.11 5.52 2.31
N PHE A 348 9.63 5.79 3.53
CA PHE A 348 8.22 5.64 3.90
C PHE A 348 7.80 6.70 4.92
N LEU A 349 6.48 6.88 5.05
CA LEU A 349 5.88 7.94 5.85
C LEU A 349 6.41 7.93 7.30
N PHE A 350 6.93 9.07 7.74
CA PHE A 350 7.49 9.32 9.08
C PHE A 350 8.66 8.42 9.50
N ASP A 351 9.43 7.85 8.55
CA ASP A 351 10.55 6.97 8.87
C ASP A 351 11.57 7.59 9.83
N TYR A 352 11.94 8.85 9.61
CA TYR A 352 12.85 9.61 10.45
C TYR A 352 12.32 9.77 11.89
N GLU A 353 11.08 10.25 12.05
CA GLU A 353 10.47 10.51 13.35
C GLU A 353 10.22 9.22 14.13
N ILE A 354 9.81 8.14 13.44
CA ILE A 354 9.61 6.81 14.04
C ILE A 354 10.97 6.31 14.59
N ALA A 355 12.02 6.36 13.77
CA ALA A 355 13.35 5.89 14.18
C ALA A 355 13.88 6.63 15.41
N GLN A 356 13.72 7.96 15.46
CA GLN A 356 14.15 8.76 16.60
C GLN A 356 13.39 8.41 17.89
N ARG A 357 12.07 8.23 17.80
CA ARG A 357 11.24 7.87 18.96
C ARG A 357 11.57 6.47 19.47
N VAL A 358 11.71 5.50 18.58
CA VAL A 358 12.15 4.13 18.92
C VAL A 358 13.53 4.14 19.57
N TYR A 359 14.49 4.90 19.00
CA TYR A 359 15.83 4.98 19.56
C TYR A 359 15.84 5.54 20.99
N ARG A 360 15.07 6.61 21.24
CA ARG A 360 14.89 7.17 22.59
C ARG A 360 14.27 6.16 23.57
N SER A 361 13.31 5.34 23.11
CA SER A 361 12.76 4.24 23.93
C SER A 361 13.85 3.26 24.40
N PHE A 362 14.89 3.04 23.59
CA PHE A 362 15.97 2.10 23.92
C PHE A 362 17.07 2.69 24.80
N GLU A 363 17.19 4.02 24.94
CA GLU A 363 18.24 4.64 25.77
C GLU A 363 18.19 4.13 27.23
N ARG A 364 16.98 3.91 27.76
CA ARG A 364 16.78 3.38 29.12
C ARG A 364 17.35 1.98 29.31
N LEU A 365 17.40 1.17 28.25
CA LEU A 365 17.91 -0.21 28.30
C LEU A 365 19.43 -0.28 28.46
N ASN A 366 20.14 0.84 28.30
CA ASN A 366 21.61 0.91 28.41
C ASN A 366 22.31 -0.17 27.54
N LEU A 367 21.83 -0.33 26.31
CA LEU A 367 22.47 -1.10 25.25
C LEU A 367 23.26 -0.13 24.36
N ASN A 368 24.42 -0.54 23.85
CA ASN A 368 25.24 0.29 22.97
C ASN A 368 24.67 0.31 21.53
N ILE A 369 23.61 1.09 21.31
CA ILE A 369 22.96 1.20 20.00
C ILE A 369 23.43 2.47 19.27
N GLU A 370 23.93 2.32 18.05
CA GLU A 370 24.20 3.42 17.12
C GLU A 370 23.07 3.50 16.07
N LEU A 371 22.27 4.56 16.10
CA LEU A 371 21.30 4.85 15.05
C LEU A 371 21.98 5.54 13.86
N ARG A 372 21.79 4.99 12.65
CA ARG A 372 22.25 5.58 11.39
C ARG A 372 21.09 5.83 10.45
N PHE A 373 21.00 7.07 9.97
CA PHE A 373 20.12 7.44 8.88
C PHE A 373 20.84 7.34 7.54
N LEU A 374 20.18 6.75 6.56
CA LEU A 374 20.69 6.57 5.21
C LEU A 374 19.68 7.05 4.18
N THR A 375 20.15 7.49 3.02
CA THR A 375 19.27 7.67 1.86
C THR A 375 18.59 6.34 1.51
N ALA A 376 17.41 6.38 0.87
CA ALA A 376 16.70 5.17 0.45
C ALA A 376 17.60 4.13 -0.26
N GLN A 377 18.42 4.57 -1.22
CA GLN A 377 19.33 3.69 -1.96
C GLN A 377 20.42 3.07 -1.07
N GLN A 378 21.06 3.86 -0.22
CA GLN A 378 22.08 3.38 0.70
C GLN A 378 21.50 2.46 1.76
N TYR A 379 20.31 2.77 2.27
CA TYR A 379 19.57 1.93 3.21
C TYR A 379 19.30 0.55 2.63
N ILE A 380 18.72 0.50 1.42
CA ILE A 380 18.44 -0.77 0.72
C ILE A 380 19.74 -1.57 0.54
N TYR A 381 20.82 -0.92 0.08
CA TYR A 381 22.11 -1.56 -0.11
C TYR A 381 22.70 -2.11 1.19
N GLN A 382 22.78 -1.31 2.26
CA GLN A 382 23.39 -1.72 3.53
C GLN A 382 22.58 -2.80 4.25
N ARG A 383 21.25 -2.75 4.16
CA ARG A 383 20.37 -3.84 4.59
C ARG A 383 20.67 -5.11 3.81
N HIS A 384 20.82 -5.01 2.49
CA HIS A 384 21.11 -6.15 1.63
C HIS A 384 22.42 -6.86 1.99
N ILE A 385 23.49 -6.08 2.27
CA ILE A 385 24.80 -6.62 2.64
C ILE A 385 24.99 -6.83 4.15
N CYS A 386 23.91 -6.84 4.93
CA CYS A 386 23.92 -7.19 6.35
C CYS A 386 24.78 -6.32 7.27
N GLN A 387 24.83 -5.01 7.05
CA GLN A 387 25.60 -4.09 7.91
C GLN A 387 24.84 -3.59 9.15
N ALA A 388 23.67 -4.17 9.45
CA ALA A 388 22.76 -3.74 10.51
C ALA A 388 22.42 -4.88 11.46
N ASP A 389 22.14 -4.54 12.71
CA ASP A 389 21.62 -5.47 13.72
C ASP A 389 20.13 -5.27 13.95
N ILE A 390 19.68 -4.01 13.89
CA ILE A 390 18.27 -3.63 14.00
C ILE A 390 17.92 -2.81 12.76
N VAL A 391 16.82 -3.13 12.08
CA VAL A 391 16.40 -2.43 10.87
C VAL A 391 14.97 -1.97 11.01
N LEU A 392 14.76 -0.66 10.93
CA LEU A 392 13.42 -0.09 10.81
C LEU A 392 12.92 -0.31 9.37
N THR A 393 11.85 -1.07 9.23
CA THR A 393 11.32 -1.47 7.93
C THR A 393 9.82 -1.23 7.83
N SER A 394 9.33 -1.09 6.60
CA SER A 394 7.90 -1.18 6.32
C SER A 394 7.53 -2.61 5.91
N ILE A 395 6.44 -3.12 6.45
CA ILE A 395 5.77 -4.34 6.02
C ILE A 395 4.49 -3.97 5.26
N THR A 396 3.95 -4.88 4.45
CA THR A 396 2.60 -4.71 3.88
C THR A 396 1.70 -5.80 4.43
N ALA A 397 0.64 -5.44 5.15
CA ALA A 397 -0.44 -6.34 5.51
C ALA A 397 -0.96 -7.05 4.27
N ASP A 398 -0.91 -8.37 4.34
CA ASP A 398 -1.86 -9.24 3.65
C ASP A 398 -1.91 -9.22 2.11
N ASN A 399 -0.79 -8.93 1.44
CA ASN A 399 -0.63 -9.42 0.08
C ASN A 399 -0.03 -10.83 0.13
N VAL A 400 -0.37 -11.73 -0.79
CA VAL A 400 0.33 -13.04 -0.82
C VAL A 400 1.84 -12.84 -1.01
N SER A 401 2.24 -11.68 -1.52
CA SER A 401 3.61 -11.20 -1.55
C SER A 401 4.22 -10.82 -0.19
N SER A 402 3.46 -10.61 0.89
CA SER A 402 3.97 -10.33 2.24
C SER A 402 4.24 -11.63 2.95
N LEU A 403 3.49 -12.69 2.64
CA LEU A 403 3.88 -14.05 3.01
C LEU A 403 5.06 -14.54 2.21
N GLU A 404 5.16 -14.20 0.93
CA GLU A 404 6.39 -14.46 0.20
C GLU A 404 7.53 -13.56 0.67
N ALA A 405 7.26 -12.33 1.14
CA ALA A 405 8.27 -11.48 1.75
C ALA A 405 8.73 -12.08 3.08
N MET A 406 7.80 -12.57 3.91
CA MET A 406 8.07 -13.34 5.13
C MET A 406 8.76 -14.66 4.81
N ALA A 407 8.39 -15.37 3.75
CA ALA A 407 9.09 -16.57 3.26
C ALA A 407 10.51 -16.24 2.79
N LYS A 408 10.69 -15.11 2.10
CA LYS A 408 12.00 -14.60 1.67
C LYS A 408 12.83 -14.09 2.85
N GLU A 409 12.19 -13.74 3.97
CA GLU A 409 12.81 -13.20 5.17
C GLU A 409 13.07 -14.28 6.24
N TYR A 410 12.31 -15.37 6.26
CA TYR A 410 12.30 -16.36 7.34
C TYR A 410 12.35 -17.84 6.90
N SER A 411 12.41 -18.16 5.59
CA SER A 411 12.63 -19.54 5.10
C SER A 411 14.09 -19.91 4.81
N GLU A 412 14.55 -21.06 5.31
CA GLU A 412 15.91 -21.59 5.10
C GLU A 412 16.25 -21.84 3.62
N SER A 413 15.23 -21.98 2.76
CA SER A 413 15.37 -22.51 1.40
C SER A 413 15.57 -21.46 0.29
N ARG A 414 15.60 -20.15 0.57
CA ARG A 414 15.62 -19.10 -0.47
C ARG A 414 16.74 -18.07 -0.31
N ALA A 415 17.96 -18.55 -0.56
CA ALA A 415 19.23 -17.81 -0.54
C ALA A 415 19.41 -16.69 -1.60
N ASN A 416 18.33 -16.06 -2.10
CA ASN A 416 18.38 -15.05 -3.17
C ASN A 416 17.28 -13.97 -3.04
N SER A 417 16.99 -13.50 -1.81
CA SER A 417 16.11 -12.34 -1.67
C SER A 417 16.90 -11.04 -1.87
N GLU A 418 16.36 -10.12 -2.67
CA GLU A 418 16.86 -8.74 -2.83
C GLU A 418 16.88 -7.94 -1.51
N LEU A 419 16.43 -8.53 -0.39
CA LEU A 419 16.19 -7.88 0.90
C LEU A 419 17.31 -8.08 1.95
N GLY A 420 18.33 -8.90 1.65
CA GLY A 420 19.48 -9.14 2.54
C GLY A 420 19.30 -10.34 3.49
N GLN A 421 20.42 -11.01 3.83
CA GLN A 421 20.42 -12.38 4.37
C GLN A 421 20.49 -12.49 5.92
N CYS A 422 20.66 -11.40 6.67
CA CYS A 422 21.12 -11.50 8.07
C CYS A 422 20.09 -11.16 9.15
N HIS A 423 18.91 -10.67 8.77
CA HIS A 423 17.74 -10.56 9.68
C HIS A 423 16.86 -11.81 9.65
N PHE A 424 17.41 -12.89 9.11
CA PHE A 424 16.79 -14.18 8.97
C PHE A 424 16.47 -14.81 10.32
N TYR A 425 15.26 -15.34 10.46
CA TYR A 425 14.79 -16.11 11.61
C TYR A 425 14.41 -17.52 11.15
N PRO A 426 15.33 -18.50 11.21
CA PRO A 426 15.02 -19.88 10.83
C PRO A 426 14.07 -20.49 11.86
N ASP A 427 12.89 -20.89 11.40
CA ASP A 427 11.98 -21.68 12.21
C ASP A 427 11.16 -22.64 11.33
N ILE A 428 11.33 -23.94 11.59
CA ILE A 428 10.72 -25.01 10.79
C ILE A 428 9.18 -25.00 10.87
N ASP A 429 8.61 -24.53 11.99
CA ASP A 429 7.16 -24.49 12.16
C ASP A 429 6.55 -23.32 11.37
N ILE A 430 7.27 -22.20 11.28
CA ILE A 430 6.93 -21.09 10.38
C ILE A 430 6.99 -21.56 8.93
N ASP A 431 8.07 -22.24 8.53
CA ASP A 431 8.25 -22.77 7.18
C ASP A 431 7.12 -23.72 6.78
N GLN A 432 6.77 -24.67 7.66
CA GLN A 432 5.67 -25.61 7.40
C GLN A 432 4.31 -24.89 7.34
N SER A 433 4.02 -24.03 8.30
CA SER A 433 2.75 -23.27 8.33
C SER A 433 2.59 -22.42 7.08
N LEU A 434 3.68 -21.83 6.60
CA LEU A 434 3.72 -21.07 5.35
C LEU A 434 3.43 -21.95 4.14
N GLN A 435 4.10 -23.10 4.02
CA GLN A 435 3.85 -24.03 2.92
C GLN A 435 2.37 -24.45 2.88
N ASP A 436 1.81 -24.81 4.03
CA ASP A 436 0.41 -25.18 4.18
C ASP A 436 -0.54 -24.05 3.71
N GLY A 437 -0.21 -22.79 4.05
CA GLY A 437 -1.00 -21.63 3.63
C GLY A 437 -0.91 -21.33 2.13
N LEU A 438 0.25 -21.59 1.50
CA LEU A 438 0.45 -21.41 0.05
C LEU A 438 -0.26 -22.51 -0.76
N GLU A 439 -0.27 -23.74 -0.26
CA GLU A 439 -0.93 -24.90 -0.87
C GLU A 439 -2.42 -25.01 -0.51
N ALA A 440 -2.89 -24.18 0.42
CA ALA A 440 -4.29 -24.16 0.88
C ALA A 440 -5.30 -23.97 -0.27
N ASN A 441 -6.30 -24.87 -0.28
CA ASN A 441 -7.36 -24.91 -1.28
C ASN A 441 -8.53 -23.97 -0.98
N ASN A 442 -8.60 -23.42 0.25
CA ASN A 442 -9.62 -22.46 0.65
C ASN A 442 -9.05 -21.42 1.63
N PHE A 443 -9.78 -20.32 1.80
CA PHE A 443 -9.33 -19.18 2.61
C PHE A 443 -9.28 -19.48 4.11
N ALA A 444 -10.13 -20.36 4.64
CA ALA A 444 -10.11 -20.71 6.07
C ALA A 444 -8.81 -21.43 6.47
N GLN A 445 -8.28 -22.30 5.59
CA GLN A 445 -6.96 -22.92 5.78
C GLN A 445 -5.85 -21.87 5.77
N VAL A 446 -5.89 -20.91 4.83
CA VAL A 446 -4.97 -19.77 4.80
C VAL A 446 -4.99 -19.04 6.15
N VAL A 447 -6.17 -18.68 6.66
CA VAL A 447 -6.31 -17.98 7.95
C VAL A 447 -5.68 -18.77 9.11
N THR A 448 -5.89 -20.09 9.15
CA THR A 448 -5.37 -20.95 10.22
C THR A 448 -3.85 -20.98 10.21
N SER A 449 -3.24 -21.22 9.05
CA SER A 449 -1.80 -21.23 8.86
C SER A 449 -1.16 -19.91 9.32
N PHE A 450 -1.78 -18.78 9.01
CA PHE A 450 -1.21 -17.47 9.31
C PHE A 450 -1.29 -17.10 10.78
N ARG A 451 -2.41 -17.43 11.44
CA ARG A 451 -2.51 -17.26 12.89
C ARG A 451 -1.45 -18.06 13.63
N SER A 452 -1.05 -19.22 13.08
CA SER A 452 0.06 -20.00 13.62
C SER A 452 1.39 -19.26 13.48
N ILE A 453 1.67 -18.68 12.30
CA ILE A 453 2.87 -17.87 12.04
C ILE A 453 2.91 -16.64 12.95
N GLU A 454 1.83 -15.86 13.01
CA GLU A 454 1.75 -14.65 13.85
C GLU A 454 2.01 -14.95 15.33
N ARG A 455 1.43 -16.05 15.82
CA ARG A 455 1.67 -16.50 17.20
C ARG A 455 3.14 -16.82 17.43
N LYS A 456 3.78 -17.55 16.53
CA LYS A 456 5.18 -17.93 16.64
C LYS A 456 6.11 -16.72 16.60
N LEU A 457 5.87 -15.79 15.67
CA LEU A 457 6.62 -14.53 15.59
C LEU A 457 6.48 -13.67 16.85
N ALA A 458 5.29 -13.65 17.45
CA ALA A 458 5.03 -12.92 18.69
C ALA A 458 5.69 -13.58 19.91
N GLU A 459 5.58 -14.90 20.05
CA GLU A 459 6.21 -15.68 21.14
C GLU A 459 7.73 -15.51 21.13
N ASP A 460 8.34 -15.58 19.94
CA ASP A 460 9.78 -15.49 19.78
C ASP A 460 10.30 -14.05 19.63
N VAL A 461 9.41 -13.07 19.54
CA VAL A 461 9.71 -11.66 19.23
C VAL A 461 10.64 -11.57 18.01
N ALA A 462 10.31 -12.32 16.97
CA ALA A 462 11.10 -12.41 15.74
C ALA A 462 11.06 -11.10 14.94
N PHE A 463 9.96 -10.37 15.08
CA PHE A 463 9.71 -9.05 14.54
C PHE A 463 9.06 -8.18 15.63
N ILE A 464 9.39 -6.90 15.67
CA ILE A 464 8.78 -5.93 16.60
C ILE A 464 7.83 -5.03 15.80
N PRO A 465 6.51 -5.31 15.77
CA PRO A 465 5.55 -4.42 15.12
C PRO A 465 5.45 -3.12 15.91
N ILE A 466 5.35 -1.98 15.24
CA ILE A 466 5.23 -0.66 15.89
C ILE A 466 3.87 -0.04 15.57
N LEU A 467 3.58 0.15 14.29
CA LEU A 467 2.37 0.86 13.85
C LEU A 467 1.89 0.41 12.48
N TRP A 468 0.63 0.70 12.21
CA TRP A 468 0.03 0.67 10.89
C TRP A 468 -0.01 2.09 10.34
N ASN A 469 0.63 2.31 9.19
CA ASN A 469 0.60 3.60 8.51
C ASN A 469 -0.84 3.91 8.11
N ARG A 470 -1.28 5.09 8.52
CA ARG A 470 -2.57 5.64 8.13
C ARG A 470 -2.34 7.05 7.59
N PRO A 471 -2.02 7.19 6.28
CA PRO A 471 -1.89 8.50 5.65
C PRO A 471 -3.15 9.31 5.89
N ILE A 472 -2.96 10.54 6.36
CA ILE A 472 -4.08 11.43 6.68
C ILE A 472 -4.10 12.49 5.60
N TRP A 473 -5.05 12.34 4.69
CA TRP A 473 -5.34 13.37 3.70
C TRP A 473 -6.22 14.44 4.34
N ALA A 474 -6.31 15.60 3.71
CA ALA A 474 -7.14 16.69 4.18
C ALA A 474 -7.77 17.40 3.01
N VAL A 475 -9.06 17.71 3.12
CA VAL A 475 -9.86 18.27 2.04
C VAL A 475 -10.57 19.52 2.50
N ARG A 476 -10.66 20.52 1.63
CA ARG A 476 -11.55 21.66 1.84
C ARG A 476 -12.96 21.29 1.37
N GLY A 477 -13.92 21.37 2.28
CA GLY A 477 -15.32 20.97 2.05
C GLY A 477 -15.63 19.58 2.57
N GLN A 478 -16.89 19.17 2.40
CA GLN A 478 -17.37 17.84 2.82
C GLN A 478 -17.05 16.81 1.74
N VAL A 479 -16.73 15.59 2.16
CA VAL A 479 -16.35 14.52 1.24
C VAL A 479 -17.18 13.27 1.44
N GLU A 480 -17.64 12.72 0.32
CA GLU A 480 -18.17 11.37 0.25
C GLU A 480 -17.28 10.51 -0.66
N GLN A 481 -16.74 9.42 -0.11
CA GLN A 481 -15.97 8.45 -0.89
C GLN A 481 -16.78 7.15 -1.02
N HIS A 482 -17.20 6.84 -2.24
CA HIS A 482 -18.05 5.69 -2.53
C HIS A 482 -17.27 4.40 -2.81
N GLU A 483 -15.97 4.50 -3.07
CA GLU A 483 -15.12 3.36 -3.40
C GLU A 483 -13.67 3.51 -2.89
N ASN A 484 -13.13 2.46 -2.27
CA ASN A 484 -11.73 2.41 -1.82
C ASN A 484 -10.86 1.57 -2.77
N LEU A 485 -9.56 1.83 -2.81
CA LEU A 485 -8.60 1.12 -3.68
C LEU A 485 -7.94 -0.08 -3.00
N GLY A 486 -8.64 -0.77 -2.10
CA GLY A 486 -8.19 -2.06 -1.54
C GLY A 486 -6.85 -2.02 -0.82
N GLY A 487 -6.64 -0.99 0.01
CA GLY A 487 -5.44 -0.86 0.86
C GLY A 487 -4.33 0.06 0.33
N LEU A 488 -4.52 0.70 -0.83
CA LEU A 488 -3.60 1.74 -1.32
C LEU A 488 -3.64 2.99 -0.41
N PRO A 489 -2.50 3.67 -0.19
CA PRO A 489 -2.35 4.75 0.80
C PRO A 489 -2.93 6.12 0.36
N PHE A 490 -3.94 6.13 -0.53
CA PHE A 490 -4.51 7.35 -1.11
C PHE A 490 -5.99 7.17 -1.50
N PRO A 491 -6.78 8.27 -1.56
CA PRO A 491 -8.19 8.21 -1.93
C PRO A 491 -8.40 7.89 -3.41
N ASN A 492 -9.55 7.29 -3.73
CA ASN A 492 -9.97 7.05 -5.11
C ASN A 492 -10.63 8.30 -5.70
N LEU A 493 -9.86 9.17 -6.36
CA LEU A 493 -10.40 10.42 -6.94
C LEU A 493 -11.51 10.18 -7.97
N SER A 494 -11.57 9.02 -8.63
CA SER A 494 -12.64 8.72 -9.61
C SER A 494 -14.02 8.56 -8.97
N SER A 495 -14.06 8.22 -7.69
CA SER A 495 -15.27 7.98 -6.90
C SER A 495 -15.54 9.04 -5.83
N LEU A 496 -14.58 9.97 -5.66
CA LEU A 496 -14.62 11.00 -4.64
C LEU A 496 -15.61 12.09 -5.04
N GLN A 497 -16.53 12.42 -4.13
CA GLN A 497 -17.41 13.56 -4.25
C GLN A 497 -16.98 14.63 -3.24
N ILE A 498 -16.71 15.83 -3.73
CA ILE A 498 -16.43 16.99 -2.89
C ILE A 498 -17.65 17.90 -2.94
N LEU A 499 -18.33 18.02 -1.81
CA LEU A 499 -19.50 18.85 -1.62
C LEU A 499 -19.06 20.23 -1.11
N ASP A 500 -19.76 21.28 -1.52
CA ASP A 500 -19.52 22.61 -0.98
C ASP A 500 -19.83 22.63 0.52
N PRO A 501 -19.07 23.37 1.34
CA PRO A 501 -19.40 23.57 2.74
C PRO A 501 -20.79 24.22 2.86
N GLU A 502 -21.61 23.73 3.78
CA GLU A 502 -22.96 24.26 4.08
C GLU A 502 -22.95 25.71 4.59
#